data_AF-A0A087QZH9-F1
#
_entry.id   AF-A0A087QZH9-F1
#
_cell.length_a   1.000
_cell.length_b   1.000
_cell.length_c   1.000
_cell.angle_alpha   90.00
_cell.angle_beta   90.00
_cell.angle_gamma   90.00
#
_symmetry.space_group_name_H-M   'P 1'
#
loop_
_entity.id
_entity.type
_entity.pdbx_description
1 polymer ?
#
loop_
_entity_poly.entity_id
_entity_poly.type
_entity_poly.pdbx_seq_one_letter_code
_entity_poly.pdbx_strand_id
1 'polypeptide(L)'
;GKSADKLFSLSGLFAVYKPKGPTSAGARNLLKERLLAEAGVQTNGNKRNQVLKIGHGGTLDSAAAGVLVVGIGKGTKMLRTMLAGSKKYTAIGLLGKATDTLDATGKVTEEKPYDQITKGDLENVLQKFTGDIMQVPPLYSALKKDGERLSTLMKRGEAVEAKPARPVRVYSLSLQQFQPPLFTLDVECGGGFYVRSLVSDIGKELSTCATMQELTRTKHGPFTLEEHTLYEDKWTIDEIARTLQHCTSLLPGEPSHKKLKTEHPGETAVSCE
;
A
#
# COMPACT_ATOMS: atom_id res chain seq x y z
N GLY A 1 19.69 15.79 -23.44
CA GLY A 1 20.91 14.94 -23.47
C GLY A 1 20.45 13.51 -23.35
N LYS A 2 21.07 12.54 -24.04
CA LYS A 2 20.47 11.21 -24.29
C LYS A 2 19.85 10.55 -23.04
N SER A 3 20.51 10.60 -21.87
CA SER A 3 19.98 10.04 -20.62
C SER A 3 18.75 10.78 -20.08
N ALA A 4 18.74 12.12 -20.16
CA ALA A 4 17.59 12.93 -19.79
C ALA A 4 16.39 12.67 -20.73
N ASP A 5 16.65 12.59 -22.04
CA ASP A 5 15.59 12.32 -23.03
C ASP A 5 14.97 10.93 -22.78
N LYS A 6 15.81 9.93 -22.45
CA LYS A 6 15.36 8.60 -22.03
C LYS A 6 14.51 8.66 -20.75
N LEU A 7 14.97 9.31 -19.69
CA LEU A 7 14.24 9.45 -18.43
C LEU A 7 12.85 10.08 -18.65
N PHE A 8 12.77 11.18 -19.40
CA PHE A 8 11.51 11.88 -19.64
C PHE A 8 10.57 11.12 -20.59
N SER A 9 11.08 10.16 -21.36
CA SER A 9 10.24 9.25 -22.17
C SER A 9 9.60 8.11 -21.34
N LEU A 10 10.10 7.82 -20.13
CA LEU A 10 9.60 6.73 -19.31
C LEU A 10 8.16 6.96 -18.87
N SER A 11 7.31 5.95 -19.06
CA SER A 11 5.92 5.99 -18.66
C SER A 11 5.37 4.60 -18.35
N GLY A 12 4.82 4.41 -17.16
CA GLY A 12 4.13 3.18 -16.76
C GLY A 12 4.20 2.93 -15.26
N LEU A 13 3.85 1.72 -14.85
CA LEU A 13 3.94 1.23 -13.47
C LEU A 13 5.07 0.21 -13.34
N PHE A 14 5.79 0.28 -12.23
CA PHE A 14 6.81 -0.69 -11.83
C PHE A 14 6.83 -0.80 -10.30
N ALA A 15 7.54 -1.79 -9.75
CA ALA A 15 7.68 -1.96 -8.32
C ALA A 15 9.12 -1.73 -7.87
N VAL A 16 9.26 -1.08 -6.71
CA VAL A 16 10.53 -0.94 -6.00
C VAL A 16 10.42 -1.50 -4.59
N TYR A 17 11.53 -1.97 -4.04
CA TYR A 17 11.61 -2.41 -2.67
C TYR A 17 11.73 -1.19 -1.75
N LYS A 18 10.77 -1.00 -0.83
CA LYS A 18 10.92 -0.03 0.26
C LYS A 18 11.54 -0.75 1.48
N PRO A 19 12.73 -0.38 1.97
CA PRO A 19 13.22 -0.92 3.24
C PRO A 19 12.43 -0.37 4.44
N LYS A 20 12.62 -0.97 5.61
CA LYS A 20 12.14 -0.40 6.89
C LYS A 20 12.85 0.93 7.15
N GLY A 21 12.15 1.92 7.70
CA GLY A 21 12.68 3.25 8.01
C GLY A 21 12.01 4.37 7.21
N PRO A 22 12.29 4.52 5.90
CA PRO A 22 11.76 5.63 5.12
C PRO A 22 10.24 5.54 4.96
N THR A 23 9.56 6.69 4.85
CA THR A 23 8.16 6.71 4.40
C THR A 23 8.07 6.33 2.92
N SER A 24 6.90 5.90 2.45
CA SER A 24 6.68 5.65 1.01
C SER A 24 6.96 6.87 0.14
N ALA A 25 6.64 8.07 0.64
CA ALA A 25 6.96 9.32 -0.04
C ALA A 25 8.47 9.60 -0.05
N GLY A 26 9.17 9.26 1.05
CA GLY A 26 10.63 9.35 1.14
C GLY A 26 11.34 8.44 0.14
N ALA A 27 10.96 7.16 0.07
CA ALA A 27 11.53 6.22 -0.90
C ALA A 27 11.31 6.67 -2.35
N ARG A 28 10.09 7.12 -2.70
CA ARG A 28 9.78 7.70 -4.00
C ARG A 28 10.63 8.95 -4.30
N ASN A 29 10.85 9.82 -3.31
CA ASN A 29 11.67 11.02 -3.49
C ASN A 29 13.14 10.67 -3.72
N LEU A 30 13.68 9.71 -2.96
CA LEU A 30 15.05 9.23 -3.15
C LEU A 30 15.25 8.62 -4.55
N LEU A 31 14.33 7.77 -4.99
CA LEU A 31 14.30 7.23 -6.35
C LEU A 31 14.33 8.35 -7.40
N LYS A 32 13.47 9.35 -7.24
CA LYS A 32 13.40 10.50 -8.13
C LYS A 32 14.73 11.27 -8.20
N GLU A 33 15.35 11.51 -7.05
CA GLU A 33 16.61 12.24 -6.96
C GLU A 33 17.74 11.49 -7.65
N ARG A 34 17.83 10.16 -7.47
CA ARG A 34 18.81 9.32 -8.17
C ARG A 34 18.65 9.38 -9.68
N LEU A 35 17.43 9.24 -10.19
CA LEU A 35 17.17 9.26 -11.63
C LEU A 35 17.51 10.63 -12.26
N LEU A 36 17.17 11.72 -11.57
CA LEU A 36 17.51 13.07 -12.05
C LEU A 36 19.03 13.31 -12.04
N ALA A 37 19.73 12.82 -11.01
CA ALA A 37 21.18 12.89 -10.93
C ALA A 37 21.86 12.08 -12.06
N GLU A 38 21.41 10.84 -12.29
CA GLU A 38 21.88 9.99 -13.40
C GLU A 38 21.66 10.65 -14.77
N ALA A 39 20.54 11.35 -14.94
CA ALA A 39 20.22 12.10 -16.15
C ALA A 39 21.01 13.42 -16.32
N GLY A 40 21.83 13.81 -15.34
CA GLY A 40 22.54 15.10 -15.33
C GLY A 40 21.62 16.31 -15.20
N VAL A 41 20.41 16.12 -14.65
CA VAL A 41 19.40 17.18 -14.51
C VAL A 41 19.56 17.86 -13.16
N GLN A 42 20.07 19.09 -13.15
CA GLN A 42 20.13 19.89 -11.93
C GLN A 42 18.74 20.40 -11.54
N THR A 43 18.41 20.34 -10.25
CA THR A 43 17.14 20.82 -9.72
C THR A 43 17.34 21.77 -8.55
N ASN A 44 16.84 23.01 -8.70
CA ASN A 44 16.74 23.95 -7.58
C ASN A 44 15.54 23.58 -6.71
N GLY A 45 15.71 23.65 -5.38
CA GLY A 45 14.89 22.97 -4.35
C GLY A 45 13.36 22.99 -4.52
N ASN A 46 12.79 24.07 -5.06
CA ASN A 46 11.33 24.22 -5.19
C ASN A 46 10.71 23.63 -6.48
N LYS A 47 11.51 23.29 -7.51
CA LYS A 47 10.98 22.79 -8.80
C LYS A 47 11.13 21.28 -9.01
N ARG A 48 11.72 20.54 -8.06
CA ARG A 48 11.91 19.08 -8.16
C ARG A 48 10.63 18.36 -8.54
N ASN A 49 9.49 18.72 -7.94
CA ASN A 49 8.18 18.11 -8.22
C ASN A 49 7.62 18.37 -9.62
N GLN A 50 8.07 19.42 -10.31
CA GLN A 50 7.60 19.79 -11.64
C GLN A 50 8.40 19.14 -12.78
N VAL A 51 9.65 18.73 -12.52
CA VAL A 51 10.55 18.22 -13.57
C VAL A 51 10.24 16.78 -13.98
N LEU A 52 10.09 15.86 -13.01
CA LEU A 52 9.76 14.45 -13.27
C LEU A 52 8.50 14.03 -12.52
N LYS A 53 7.47 13.62 -13.26
CA LYS A 53 6.21 13.15 -12.67
C LYS A 53 6.36 11.71 -12.16
N ILE A 54 6.33 11.55 -10.84
CA ILE A 54 6.46 10.25 -10.17
C ILE A 54 5.54 10.18 -8.95
N GLY A 55 4.92 9.03 -8.72
CA GLY A 55 3.96 8.79 -7.62
C GLY A 55 4.01 7.35 -7.13
N HIS A 56 3.29 7.03 -6.05
CA HIS A 56 3.17 5.66 -5.54
C HIS A 56 1.70 5.22 -5.40
N GLY A 57 1.43 3.93 -5.58
CA GLY A 57 0.10 3.34 -5.74
C GLY A 57 -0.56 2.86 -4.44
N GLY A 58 0.08 3.07 -3.30
CA GLY A 58 -0.43 2.71 -1.99
C GLY A 58 0.62 2.90 -0.90
N THR A 59 0.27 3.64 0.14
CA THR A 59 1.18 3.89 1.27
C THR A 59 1.51 2.58 1.97
N LEU A 60 2.78 2.38 2.24
CA LEU A 60 3.33 1.39 3.16
C LEU A 60 3.92 2.15 4.35
N ASP A 61 3.61 1.68 5.55
CA ASP A 61 4.08 2.30 6.80
C ASP A 61 5.61 2.39 6.83
N SER A 62 6.16 3.37 7.56
CA SER A 62 7.63 3.57 7.63
C SER A 62 8.33 2.34 8.20
N ALA A 63 7.76 1.73 9.24
CA ALA A 63 8.28 0.52 9.88
C ALA A 63 8.14 -0.76 9.03
N ALA A 64 7.29 -0.73 8.00
CA ALA A 64 7.08 -1.85 7.10
C ALA A 64 8.06 -1.81 5.92
N ALA A 65 8.29 -2.97 5.30
CA ALA A 65 9.13 -3.13 4.12
C ALA A 65 8.41 -3.85 2.97
N GLY A 66 9.03 -3.91 1.80
CA GLY A 66 8.56 -4.71 0.66
C GLY A 66 8.07 -3.88 -0.52
N VAL A 67 7.17 -4.46 -1.31
CA VAL A 67 6.74 -3.96 -2.62
C VAL A 67 6.10 -2.57 -2.52
N LEU A 68 6.64 -1.58 -3.20
CA LEU A 68 6.03 -0.27 -3.41
C LEU A 68 5.83 -0.03 -4.91
N VAL A 69 4.57 -0.04 -5.36
CA VAL A 69 4.26 0.26 -6.76
C VAL A 69 4.44 1.76 -7.01
N VAL A 70 5.25 2.08 -8.01
CA VAL A 70 5.60 3.42 -8.45
C VAL A 70 5.07 3.64 -9.86
N GLY A 71 4.56 4.84 -10.10
CA GLY A 71 4.16 5.28 -11.43
C GLY A 71 5.07 6.42 -11.86
N ILE A 72 5.54 6.37 -13.11
CA ILE A 72 6.36 7.41 -13.73
C ILE A 72 5.65 7.93 -14.99
N GLY A 73 5.81 9.22 -15.29
CA GLY A 73 5.22 9.85 -16.46
C GLY A 73 3.69 9.72 -16.47
N LYS A 74 3.11 9.28 -17.60
CA LYS A 74 1.65 9.05 -17.72
C LYS A 74 1.17 7.89 -16.86
N GLY A 75 2.04 6.93 -16.51
CA GLY A 75 1.74 5.81 -15.62
C GLY A 75 1.28 6.24 -14.21
N THR A 76 1.60 7.47 -13.78
CA THR A 76 1.03 8.04 -12.54
C THR A 76 -0.50 8.08 -12.52
N LYS A 77 -1.16 8.14 -13.67
CA LYS A 77 -2.63 8.09 -13.77
C LYS A 77 -3.20 6.72 -13.39
N MET A 78 -2.40 5.66 -13.56
CA MET A 78 -2.80 4.27 -13.26
C MET A 78 -2.72 3.95 -11.77
N LEU A 79 -2.06 4.78 -10.95
CA LEU A 79 -1.86 4.50 -9.52
C LEU A 79 -3.16 4.38 -8.72
N ARG A 80 -4.27 4.96 -9.20
CA ARG A 80 -5.58 4.83 -8.55
C ARG A 80 -6.08 3.38 -8.56
N THR A 81 -5.82 2.61 -9.60
CA THR A 81 -6.25 1.20 -9.69
C THR A 81 -5.49 0.34 -8.69
N MET A 82 -4.22 0.67 -8.44
CA MET A 82 -3.38 0.00 -7.44
C MET A 82 -3.90 0.20 -6.01
N LEU A 83 -4.57 1.32 -5.70
CA LEU A 83 -5.15 1.54 -4.38
C LEU A 83 -6.25 0.52 -4.07
N ALA A 84 -7.05 0.15 -5.07
CA ALA A 84 -8.14 -0.82 -4.95
C ALA A 84 -7.69 -2.29 -5.06
N GLY A 85 -6.61 -2.57 -5.81
CA GLY A 85 -6.15 -3.95 -6.08
C GLY A 85 -5.72 -4.74 -4.83
N SER A 86 -5.53 -6.05 -4.97
CA SER A 86 -5.11 -6.89 -3.83
C SER A 86 -3.67 -6.59 -3.38
N LYS A 87 -3.38 -6.91 -2.12
CA LYS A 87 -2.03 -6.89 -1.53
C LYS A 87 -1.81 -8.18 -0.76
N LYS A 88 -0.57 -8.68 -0.77
CA LYS A 88 -0.14 -9.76 0.14
C LYS A 88 0.89 -9.24 1.14
N TYR A 89 0.81 -9.75 2.36
CA TYR A 89 1.71 -9.41 3.44
C TYR A 89 2.13 -10.66 4.19
N THR A 90 3.37 -10.65 4.66
CA THR A 90 3.80 -11.45 5.81
C THR A 90 3.90 -10.50 7.00
N ALA A 91 3.20 -10.84 8.08
CA ALA A 91 3.08 -10.01 9.28
C ALA A 91 3.50 -10.80 10.51
N ILE A 92 4.37 -10.20 11.33
CA ILE A 92 4.76 -10.76 12.62
C ILE A 92 4.02 -9.98 13.70
N GLY A 93 3.18 -10.66 14.47
CA GLY A 93 2.50 -10.11 15.65
C GLY A 93 3.21 -10.49 16.94
N LEU A 94 3.07 -9.65 17.95
CA LEU A 94 3.57 -9.85 19.31
C LEU A 94 2.37 -9.88 20.27
N LEU A 95 2.10 -11.02 20.90
CA LEU A 95 1.09 -11.20 21.94
C LEU A 95 1.55 -10.56 23.26
N GLY A 96 0.57 -10.20 24.09
CA GLY A 96 0.77 -9.68 25.43
C GLY A 96 1.18 -8.21 25.52
N LYS A 97 1.30 -7.51 24.38
CA LYS A 97 1.58 -6.07 24.34
C LYS A 97 0.71 -5.36 23.33
N ALA A 98 0.13 -4.23 23.71
CA ALA A 98 -0.49 -3.27 22.81
C ALA A 98 0.21 -1.92 22.87
N THR A 99 0.14 -1.18 21.76
CA THR A 99 0.78 0.11 21.56
C THR A 99 -0.19 1.10 20.92
N ASP A 100 -0.02 2.40 21.15
CA ASP A 100 -0.88 3.46 20.61
C ASP A 100 -0.90 3.54 19.06
N THR A 101 0.16 3.11 18.39
CA THR A 101 0.26 3.04 16.92
C THR A 101 -0.20 1.71 16.32
N LEU A 102 -0.54 0.73 17.17
CA LEU A 102 -0.77 -0.68 16.81
C LEU A 102 0.41 -1.35 16.09
N ASP A 103 1.62 -0.82 16.27
CA ASP A 103 2.87 -1.43 15.81
C ASP A 103 4.01 -1.19 16.81
N ALA A 104 5.13 -1.89 16.64
CA ALA A 104 6.28 -1.81 17.54
C ALA A 104 6.96 -0.42 17.62
N THR A 105 6.53 0.58 16.85
CA THR A 105 7.07 1.95 16.96
C THR A 105 6.33 2.83 17.95
N GLY A 106 5.17 2.39 18.43
CA GLY A 106 4.34 3.12 19.38
C GLY A 106 4.80 2.98 20.83
N LYS A 107 4.16 3.74 21.70
CA LYS A 107 4.30 3.58 23.15
C LYS A 107 3.40 2.45 23.62
N VAL A 108 3.91 1.62 24.53
CA VAL A 108 3.11 0.57 25.17
C VAL A 108 1.95 1.20 25.94
N THR A 109 0.74 0.74 25.67
CA THR A 109 -0.50 1.19 26.33
C THR A 109 -1.09 0.15 27.25
N GLU A 110 -0.77 -1.13 27.02
CA GLU A 110 -1.33 -2.25 27.78
C GLU A 110 -0.40 -3.46 27.66
N GLU A 111 -0.23 -4.19 28.76
CA GLU A 111 0.40 -5.52 28.78
C GLU A 111 -0.55 -6.52 29.43
N LYS A 112 -0.65 -7.73 28.86
CA LYS A 112 -1.53 -8.81 29.33
C LYS A 112 -0.83 -10.17 29.25
N PRO A 113 -1.18 -11.12 30.12
CA PRO A 113 -0.72 -12.51 29.99
C PRO A 113 -1.15 -13.12 28.65
N TYR A 114 -0.33 -14.04 28.14
CA TYR A 114 -0.58 -14.76 26.89
C TYR A 114 -0.22 -16.25 26.99
N ASP A 115 0.26 -16.72 28.14
CA ASP A 115 0.78 -18.08 28.35
C ASP A 115 -0.26 -19.16 28.07
N GLN A 116 -1.54 -18.83 28.24
CA GLN A 116 -2.66 -19.73 27.98
C GLN A 116 -2.99 -19.90 26.49
N ILE A 117 -2.46 -19.04 25.61
CA ILE A 117 -2.85 -19.01 24.19
C ILE A 117 -2.13 -20.12 23.44
N THR A 118 -2.92 -20.99 22.81
CA THR A 118 -2.40 -22.07 21.97
C THR A 118 -2.40 -21.71 20.49
N LYS A 119 -1.66 -22.49 19.70
CA LYS A 119 -1.71 -22.41 18.23
C LYS A 119 -3.14 -22.60 17.71
N GLY A 120 -3.89 -23.55 18.28
CA GLY A 120 -5.26 -23.85 17.87
C GLY A 120 -6.23 -22.69 18.14
N ASP A 121 -6.06 -21.99 19.26
CA ASP A 121 -6.86 -20.79 19.56
C ASP A 121 -6.66 -19.72 18.49
N LEU A 122 -5.40 -19.46 18.13
CA LEU A 122 -5.07 -18.49 17.10
C LEU A 122 -5.66 -18.89 15.74
N GLU A 123 -5.47 -20.14 15.30
CA GLU A 123 -6.03 -20.66 14.05
C GLU A 123 -7.56 -20.54 13.98
N ASN A 124 -8.25 -20.83 15.09
CA ASN A 124 -9.70 -20.66 15.19
C ASN A 124 -10.12 -19.19 15.08
N VAL A 125 -9.38 -18.28 15.73
CA VAL A 125 -9.65 -16.84 15.65
C VAL A 125 -9.45 -16.29 14.23
N LEU A 126 -8.44 -16.78 13.48
CA LEU A 126 -8.19 -16.32 12.10
C LEU A 126 -9.40 -16.54 11.17
N GLN A 127 -10.23 -17.55 11.42
CA GLN A 127 -11.43 -17.82 10.62
C GLN A 127 -12.42 -16.64 10.65
N LYS A 128 -12.52 -15.92 11.78
CA LYS A 128 -13.40 -14.75 11.95
C LYS A 128 -12.95 -13.54 11.13
N PHE A 129 -11.68 -13.50 10.74
CA PHE A 129 -11.06 -12.38 10.02
C PHE A 129 -10.88 -12.66 8.53
N THR A 130 -11.45 -13.74 8.00
CA THR A 130 -11.39 -14.11 6.58
C THR A 130 -12.71 -13.77 5.89
N GLY A 131 -12.67 -13.30 4.65
CA GLY A 131 -13.85 -12.88 3.89
C GLY A 131 -14.17 -11.40 4.01
N ASP A 132 -15.46 -11.05 3.98
CA ASP A 132 -15.92 -9.66 4.17
C ASP A 132 -16.08 -9.36 5.65
N ILE A 133 -15.32 -8.39 6.14
CA ILE A 133 -15.33 -8.00 7.55
C ILE A 133 -15.42 -6.48 7.70
N MET A 134 -15.81 -6.03 8.89
CA MET A 134 -15.78 -4.63 9.28
C MET A 134 -14.50 -4.34 10.05
N GLN A 135 -13.77 -3.30 9.64
CA GLN A 135 -12.51 -2.93 10.29
C GLN A 135 -12.50 -1.45 10.65
N VAL A 136 -12.11 -1.15 11.89
CA VAL A 136 -11.81 0.21 12.34
C VAL A 136 -10.39 0.57 11.90
N PRO A 137 -10.20 1.63 11.08
CA PRO A 137 -8.87 2.10 10.72
C PRO A 137 -8.09 2.61 11.94
N PRO A 138 -6.75 2.42 12.00
CA PRO A 138 -5.95 2.97 13.07
C PRO A 138 -5.90 4.51 12.99
N LEU A 139 -5.76 5.16 14.15
CA LEU A 139 -5.59 6.62 14.25
C LEU A 139 -4.34 7.09 13.51
N TYR A 140 -3.24 6.34 13.64
CA TYR A 140 -2.00 6.57 12.87
C TYR A 140 -2.12 6.04 11.44
N SER A 141 -2.96 6.70 10.62
CA SER A 141 -3.19 6.33 9.22
C SER A 141 -3.11 7.51 8.24
N ALA A 142 -3.06 7.18 6.95
CA ALA A 142 -3.08 8.16 5.87
C ALA A 142 -4.48 8.73 5.54
N LEU A 143 -5.52 8.30 6.28
CA LEU A 143 -6.86 8.88 6.16
C LEU A 143 -6.83 10.36 6.53
N LYS A 144 -7.82 11.10 6.03
CA LYS A 144 -7.89 12.55 6.26
C LYS A 144 -9.10 12.96 7.11
N LYS A 145 -8.91 14.02 7.90
CA LYS A 145 -9.93 14.83 8.54
C LYS A 145 -9.61 16.28 8.18
N ASP A 146 -10.58 16.98 7.59
CA ASP A 146 -10.47 18.40 7.20
C ASP A 146 -9.22 18.71 6.35
N GLY A 147 -8.90 17.81 5.41
CA GLY A 147 -7.77 17.96 4.49
C GLY A 147 -6.40 17.49 5.02
N GLU A 148 -6.26 17.32 6.33
CA GLU A 148 -5.04 16.86 7.01
C GLU A 148 -5.08 15.36 7.31
N ARG A 149 -3.90 14.70 7.36
CA ARG A 149 -3.82 13.26 7.65
C ARG A 149 -3.99 13.00 9.15
N LEU A 150 -4.71 11.94 9.52
CA LEU A 150 -4.88 11.55 10.93
C LEU A 150 -3.52 11.32 11.60
N SER A 151 -2.57 10.66 10.93
CA SER A 151 -1.20 10.50 11.44
C SER A 151 -0.46 11.82 11.72
N THR A 152 -0.77 12.89 10.98
CA THR A 152 -0.16 14.21 11.20
C THR A 152 -0.76 14.85 12.44
N LEU A 153 -2.09 14.81 12.57
CA LEU A 153 -2.82 15.31 13.74
C LEU A 153 -2.37 14.60 15.03
N MET A 154 -2.29 13.26 15.01
CA MET A 154 -1.82 12.46 16.15
C MET A 154 -0.40 12.85 16.58
N LYS A 155 0.52 13.09 15.63
CA LYS A 155 1.90 13.50 15.94
C LYS A 155 1.98 14.90 16.54
N ARG A 156 1.00 15.77 16.29
CA ARG A 156 0.87 17.09 16.94
C ARG A 156 0.20 17.01 18.32
N GLY A 157 -0.23 15.82 18.75
CA GLY A 157 -0.93 15.62 20.01
C GLY A 157 -2.40 16.06 19.99
N GLU A 158 -2.97 16.27 18.81
CA GLU A 158 -4.36 16.67 18.68
C GLU A 158 -5.30 15.50 18.96
N ALA A 159 -6.44 15.77 19.59
CA ALA A 159 -7.49 14.78 19.79
C ALA A 159 -8.13 14.41 18.44
N VAL A 160 -7.94 13.16 18.03
CA VAL A 160 -8.49 12.62 16.79
C VAL A 160 -9.43 11.48 17.12
N GLU A 161 -10.68 11.62 16.72
CA GLU A 161 -11.66 10.53 16.82
C GLU A 161 -11.37 9.45 15.77
N ALA A 162 -11.57 8.19 16.18
CA ALA A 162 -11.49 7.06 15.27
C ALA A 162 -12.53 7.20 14.16
N LYS A 163 -12.13 6.88 12.93
CA LYS A 163 -13.09 6.75 11.82
C LYS A 163 -13.97 5.52 12.09
N PRO A 164 -15.24 5.53 11.66
CA PRO A 164 -16.12 4.39 11.83
C PRO A 164 -15.56 3.15 11.14
N ALA A 165 -15.98 1.98 11.62
CA ALA A 165 -15.67 0.72 10.96
C ALA A 165 -16.16 0.74 9.51
N ARG A 166 -15.37 0.15 8.61
CA ARG A 166 -15.66 0.11 7.18
C ARG A 166 -15.48 -1.31 6.62
N PRO A 167 -16.21 -1.67 5.55
CA PRO A 167 -16.05 -2.98 4.95
C PRO A 167 -14.68 -3.11 4.29
N VAL A 168 -14.05 -4.25 4.51
CA VAL A 168 -12.80 -4.67 3.89
C VAL A 168 -12.90 -6.16 3.54
N ARG A 169 -12.16 -6.57 2.50
CA ARG A 169 -12.10 -7.97 2.05
C ARG A 169 -10.75 -8.58 2.41
N VAL A 170 -10.77 -9.73 3.07
CA VAL A 170 -9.62 -10.61 3.28
C VAL A 170 -9.81 -11.85 2.41
N TYR A 171 -8.94 -12.02 1.42
CA TYR A 171 -9.02 -13.13 0.46
C TYR A 171 -8.44 -14.42 1.04
N SER A 172 -7.34 -14.32 1.79
CA SER A 172 -6.75 -15.44 2.51
C SER A 172 -6.04 -14.96 3.77
N LEU A 173 -6.11 -15.74 4.84
CA LEU A 173 -5.41 -15.47 6.09
C LEU A 173 -4.99 -16.81 6.69
N SER A 174 -3.70 -16.95 7.00
CA SER A 174 -3.15 -18.22 7.49
C SER A 174 -2.02 -17.99 8.49
N LEU A 175 -1.92 -18.90 9.46
CA LEU A 175 -0.84 -18.94 10.43
C LEU A 175 0.35 -19.72 9.86
N GLN A 176 1.49 -19.05 9.72
CA GLN A 176 2.72 -19.66 9.22
C GLN A 176 3.59 -20.19 10.36
N GLN A 177 3.68 -19.44 11.45
CA GLN A 177 4.52 -19.78 12.61
C GLN A 177 3.86 -19.31 13.90
N PHE A 178 3.97 -20.13 14.95
CA PHE A 178 3.51 -19.79 16.29
C PHE A 178 4.61 -20.13 17.29
N GLN A 179 5.29 -19.09 17.77
CA GLN A 179 6.38 -19.16 18.74
C GLN A 179 6.18 -18.03 19.77
N PRO A 180 5.19 -18.19 20.67
CA PRO A 180 4.77 -17.12 21.57
C PRO A 180 5.98 -16.51 22.33
N PRO A 181 6.00 -15.18 22.50
CA PRO A 181 4.91 -14.26 22.21
C PRO A 181 4.73 -13.91 20.71
N LEU A 182 5.57 -14.43 19.81
CA LEU A 182 5.51 -14.11 18.38
C LEU A 182 4.63 -15.08 17.59
N PHE A 183 3.95 -14.55 16.58
CA PHE A 183 3.28 -15.34 15.56
C PHE A 183 3.40 -14.67 14.19
N THR A 184 3.44 -15.49 13.14
CA THR A 184 3.62 -15.03 11.76
C THR A 184 2.38 -15.37 10.95
N LEU A 185 1.79 -14.37 10.30
CA LEU A 185 0.62 -14.50 9.44
C LEU A 185 0.99 -14.21 7.99
N ASP A 186 0.42 -14.98 7.07
CA ASP A 186 0.31 -14.61 5.67
C ASP A 186 -1.11 -14.14 5.37
N VAL A 187 -1.21 -12.95 4.77
CA VAL A 187 -2.48 -12.24 4.54
C VAL A 187 -2.58 -11.78 3.09
N GLU A 188 -3.63 -12.15 2.36
CA GLU A 188 -4.03 -11.49 1.10
C GLU A 188 -5.31 -10.72 1.34
N CYS A 189 -5.31 -9.42 1.03
CA CYS A 189 -6.44 -8.53 1.30
C CYS A 189 -6.68 -7.50 0.20
N GLY A 190 -7.85 -6.88 0.19
CA GLY A 190 -8.22 -5.79 -0.71
C GLY A 190 -7.62 -4.44 -0.31
N GLY A 191 -7.95 -3.41 -1.10
CA GLY A 191 -7.62 -2.02 -0.76
C GLY A 191 -8.25 -1.55 0.55
N GLY A 192 -7.52 -0.75 1.33
CA GLY A 192 -8.03 -0.14 2.56
C GLY A 192 -7.96 -1.01 3.82
N PHE A 193 -7.50 -2.25 3.71
CA PHE A 193 -7.22 -3.13 4.86
C PHE A 193 -5.97 -2.68 5.63
N TYR A 194 -6.04 -2.71 6.96
CA TYR A 194 -4.93 -2.44 7.87
C TYR A 194 -4.53 -3.71 8.63
N VAL A 195 -3.33 -4.21 8.34
CA VAL A 195 -2.77 -5.38 9.03
C VAL A 195 -2.51 -5.09 10.52
N ARG A 196 -2.20 -3.84 10.87
CA ARG A 196 -2.06 -3.39 12.27
C ARG A 196 -3.35 -3.56 13.08
N SER A 197 -4.49 -3.16 12.51
CA SER A 197 -5.79 -3.38 13.13
C SER A 197 -6.09 -4.87 13.26
N LEU A 198 -5.81 -5.68 12.21
CA LEU A 198 -5.97 -7.14 12.27
C LEU A 198 -5.22 -7.74 13.46
N VAL A 199 -3.93 -7.44 13.62
CA VAL A 199 -3.12 -7.98 14.72
C VAL A 199 -3.68 -7.57 16.08
N SER A 200 -4.03 -6.29 16.25
CA SER A 200 -4.66 -5.78 17.48
C SER A 200 -5.97 -6.50 17.79
N ASP A 201 -6.84 -6.69 16.78
CA ASP A 201 -8.16 -7.29 16.97
C ASP A 201 -8.07 -8.80 17.24
N ILE A 202 -7.10 -9.50 16.65
CA ILE A 202 -6.74 -10.89 17.02
C ILE A 202 -6.39 -10.98 18.51
N GLY A 203 -5.57 -10.05 19.02
CA GLY A 203 -5.21 -10.02 20.44
C GLY A 203 -6.44 -9.91 21.35
N LYS A 204 -7.40 -9.06 20.98
CA LYS A 204 -8.66 -8.89 21.73
C LYS A 204 -9.51 -10.16 21.70
N GLU A 205 -9.66 -10.78 20.53
CA GLU A 205 -10.41 -12.03 20.37
C GLU A 205 -9.81 -13.19 21.17
N LEU A 206 -8.49 -13.19 21.37
CA LEU A 206 -7.77 -14.14 22.22
C LEU A 206 -7.79 -13.77 23.71
N SER A 207 -8.57 -12.77 24.11
CA SER A 207 -8.63 -12.27 25.50
C SER A 207 -7.27 -11.81 26.06
N THR A 208 -6.38 -11.32 25.18
CA THR A 208 -5.11 -10.70 25.53
C THR A 208 -5.01 -9.31 24.86
N CYS A 209 -3.79 -8.86 24.55
CA CYS A 209 -3.54 -7.78 23.60
C CYS A 209 -2.43 -8.21 22.63
N ALA A 210 -2.33 -7.52 21.49
CA ALA A 210 -1.27 -7.77 20.52
C ALA A 210 -0.92 -6.51 19.72
N THR A 211 0.32 -6.45 19.24
CA THR A 211 0.82 -5.37 18.38
C THR A 211 1.61 -5.95 17.21
N MET A 212 1.62 -5.23 16.09
CA MET A 212 2.36 -5.65 14.91
C MET A 212 3.86 -5.39 15.11
N GLN A 213 4.64 -6.45 15.23
CA GLN A 213 6.10 -6.38 15.39
C GLN A 213 6.78 -6.05 14.06
N GLU A 214 6.44 -6.77 12.99
CA GLU A 214 7.01 -6.56 11.66
C GLU A 214 5.97 -6.72 10.56
N LEU A 215 6.21 -6.05 9.42
CA LEU A 215 5.36 -6.15 8.25
C LEU A 215 6.17 -6.07 6.97
N THR A 216 6.00 -7.07 6.11
CA THR A 216 6.55 -7.09 4.76
C THR A 216 5.42 -7.24 3.75
N ARG A 217 5.24 -6.26 2.86
CA ARG A 217 4.32 -6.38 1.72
C ARG A 217 5.01 -7.20 0.62
N THR A 218 4.57 -8.43 0.42
CA THR A 218 5.13 -9.37 -0.56
C THR A 218 4.49 -9.24 -1.94
N LYS A 219 3.29 -8.64 -2.05
CA LYS A 219 2.63 -8.37 -3.33
C LYS A 219 1.79 -7.09 -3.28
N HIS A 220 1.71 -6.38 -4.40
CA HIS A 220 0.76 -5.29 -4.61
C HIS A 220 0.26 -5.29 -6.06
N GLY A 221 -1.00 -5.65 -6.26
CA GLY A 221 -1.55 -5.86 -7.60
C GLY A 221 -0.82 -7.02 -8.28
N PRO A 222 -0.35 -6.88 -9.53
CA PRO A 222 0.40 -7.93 -10.20
C PRO A 222 1.87 -8.02 -9.74
N PHE A 223 2.38 -7.02 -9.01
CA PHE A 223 3.79 -6.96 -8.67
C PHE A 223 4.10 -7.75 -7.39
N THR A 224 4.99 -8.73 -7.51
CA THR A 224 5.50 -9.57 -6.40
C THR A 224 6.89 -9.11 -5.97
N LEU A 225 7.24 -9.41 -4.72
CA LEU A 225 8.55 -9.10 -4.14
C LEU A 225 9.67 -9.87 -4.84
N GLU A 226 9.39 -11.11 -5.21
CA GLU A 226 10.35 -12.06 -5.76
C GLU A 226 10.68 -11.79 -7.22
N GLU A 227 9.69 -11.44 -8.04
CA GLU A 227 9.86 -11.41 -9.50
C GLU A 227 9.97 -10.00 -10.07
N HIS A 228 9.30 -9.02 -9.45
CA HIS A 228 9.03 -7.73 -10.10
C HIS A 228 9.71 -6.53 -9.42
N THR A 229 10.28 -6.73 -8.24
CA THR A 229 10.65 -5.62 -7.35
C THR A 229 12.11 -5.22 -7.53
N LEU A 230 12.35 -3.97 -7.91
CA LEU A 230 13.71 -3.42 -8.02
C LEU A 230 14.22 -2.96 -6.64
N TYR A 231 15.39 -3.49 -6.25
CA TYR A 231 16.13 -3.04 -5.09
C TYR A 231 16.92 -1.76 -5.38
N GLU A 232 17.33 -1.07 -4.33
CA GLU A 232 17.86 0.30 -4.39
C GLU A 232 19.13 0.44 -5.25
N ASP A 233 19.96 -0.59 -5.32
CA ASP A 233 21.14 -0.71 -6.19
C ASP A 233 20.78 -0.72 -7.69
N LYS A 234 19.56 -1.15 -8.03
CA LYS A 234 19.02 -1.23 -9.40
C LYS A 234 18.08 -0.08 -9.77
N TRP A 235 18.04 0.98 -8.97
CA TRP A 235 17.22 2.17 -9.27
C TRP A 235 17.88 3.07 -10.32
N THR A 236 18.08 2.55 -11.53
CA THR A 236 18.67 3.26 -12.67
C THR A 236 17.64 3.48 -13.78
N ILE A 237 17.88 4.46 -14.65
CA ILE A 237 17.02 4.75 -15.81
C ILE A 237 16.88 3.51 -16.69
N ASP A 238 17.97 2.77 -16.88
CA ASP A 238 18.03 1.60 -17.76
C ASP A 238 17.26 0.40 -17.20
N GLU A 239 17.40 0.11 -15.91
CA GLU A 239 16.66 -0.97 -15.27
C GLU A 239 15.16 -0.68 -15.24
N ILE A 240 14.78 0.55 -14.92
CA ILE A 240 13.36 0.93 -14.93
C ILE A 240 12.80 0.84 -16.35
N ALA A 241 13.54 1.27 -17.37
CA ALA A 241 13.11 1.11 -18.77
C ALA A 241 12.87 -0.35 -19.13
N ARG A 242 13.78 -1.26 -18.73
CA ARG A 242 13.61 -2.71 -18.91
C ARG A 242 12.36 -3.23 -18.19
N THR A 243 12.21 -2.91 -16.90
CA THR A 243 11.06 -3.37 -16.11
C THR A 243 9.73 -2.88 -16.69
N LEU A 244 9.66 -1.62 -17.14
CA LEU A 244 8.45 -1.07 -17.75
C LEU A 244 8.00 -1.84 -19.00
N GLN A 245 8.96 -2.30 -19.83
CA GLN A 245 8.65 -3.13 -21.01
C GLN A 245 8.05 -4.48 -20.60
N HIS A 246 8.57 -5.10 -19.53
CA HIS A 246 8.10 -6.40 -19.04
C HIS A 246 6.76 -6.29 -18.30
N CYS A 247 6.56 -5.22 -17.54
CA CYS A 247 5.35 -5.04 -16.73
C CYS A 247 4.13 -4.53 -17.51
N THR A 248 4.29 -4.12 -18.76
CA THR A 248 3.18 -3.64 -19.59
C THR A 248 2.13 -4.74 -19.82
N SER A 249 2.54 -6.01 -19.91
CA SER A 249 1.65 -7.17 -20.07
C SER A 249 0.87 -7.54 -18.80
N LEU A 250 1.35 -7.11 -17.63
CA LEU A 250 0.78 -7.45 -16.33
C LEU A 250 -0.44 -6.61 -15.95
N LEU A 251 -0.64 -5.50 -16.66
CA LEU A 251 -1.71 -4.55 -16.39
C LEU A 251 -2.88 -4.86 -17.33
N PRO A 252 -4.13 -4.95 -16.83
CA PRO A 252 -5.27 -5.13 -17.71
C PRO A 252 -5.29 -3.97 -18.71
N GLY A 253 -5.35 -4.31 -20.01
CA GLY A 253 -5.24 -3.34 -21.10
C GLY A 253 -6.23 -2.19 -20.92
N GLU A 254 -5.81 -0.97 -21.24
CA GLU A 254 -6.75 0.16 -21.29
C GLU A 254 -7.91 -0.21 -22.21
N PRO A 255 -9.19 -0.01 -21.80
CA PRO A 255 -10.28 -0.10 -22.75
C PRO A 255 -10.04 0.98 -23.81
N SER A 256 -9.70 0.55 -25.01
CA SER A 256 -9.65 1.40 -26.19
C SER A 256 -10.98 2.14 -26.28
N HIS A 257 -10.95 3.47 -26.15
CA HIS A 257 -12.11 4.32 -26.39
C HIS A 257 -12.59 4.10 -27.84
N LYS A 258 -13.55 3.18 -28.04
CA LYS A 258 -14.36 3.17 -29.26
C LYS A 258 -15.14 4.49 -29.23
N LYS A 259 -14.85 5.38 -30.17
CA LYS A 259 -15.69 6.55 -30.48
C LYS A 259 -17.12 6.05 -30.62
N LEU A 260 -18.02 6.42 -29.71
CA LEU A 260 -19.45 6.35 -29.99
C LEU A 260 -19.70 7.26 -31.20
N LYS A 261 -20.14 6.68 -32.30
CA LYS A 261 -20.81 7.43 -33.37
C LYS A 261 -22.13 7.90 -32.79
N THR A 262 -22.31 9.20 -32.71
CA THR A 262 -23.61 9.82 -32.47
C THR A 262 -24.47 9.56 -33.72
N GLU A 263 -25.49 8.71 -33.59
CA GLU A 263 -26.57 8.64 -34.56
C GLU A 263 -27.58 9.75 -34.23
N HIS A 264 -27.90 10.58 -35.21
CA HIS A 264 -28.95 11.59 -35.12
C HIS A 264 -30.32 10.90 -35.14
N PRO A 265 -31.30 11.32 -34.32
CA PRO A 265 -32.68 10.87 -34.48
C PRO A 265 -33.29 11.60 -35.68
N GLY A 266 -33.72 10.82 -36.67
CA GLY A 266 -34.52 11.31 -37.79
C GLY A 266 -35.91 11.76 -37.36
N GLU A 267 -36.39 12.79 -38.05
CA GLU A 267 -37.74 13.33 -38.00
C GLU A 267 -38.79 12.26 -38.26
N THR A 268 -39.84 12.23 -37.44
CA THR A 268 -41.16 11.74 -37.85
C THR A 268 -42.19 12.81 -37.56
N ALA A 269 -42.66 13.44 -38.63
CA ALA A 269 -43.84 14.27 -38.66
C ALA A 269 -45.09 13.42 -38.37
N VAL A 270 -45.93 13.90 -37.44
CA VAL A 270 -47.28 13.39 -37.24
C VAL A 270 -48.21 14.37 -37.93
N SER A 271 -48.84 13.93 -39.02
CA SER A 271 -49.97 14.61 -39.66
C SER A 271 -51.25 14.17 -38.97
N CYS A 272 -52.09 15.14 -38.63
CA CYS A 272 -53.48 14.92 -38.24
C CYS A 272 -54.27 14.38 -39.43
N GLU A 273 -55.09 13.35 -39.19
CA GLU A 273 -56.52 13.23 -39.51
C GLU A 273 -57.13 12.08 -38.68
#